data_AF-A0A6H2ELS3-F1
#
_entry.id   AF-A0A6H2ELS3-F1
#
_cell.length_a   1.000
_cell.length_b   1.000
_cell.length_c   1.000
_cell.angle_alpha   90.00
_cell.angle_beta   90.00
_cell.angle_gamma   90.00
#
_symmetry.space_group_name_H-M   'P 1'
#
loop_
_entity.id
_entity.type
_entity.pdbx_description
1 polymer ?
#
loop_
_entity_poly.entity_id
_entity_poly.type
_entity_poly.pdbx_seq_one_letter_code
_entity_poly.pdbx_strand_id
1 'polypeptide(L)'
;MNTENLMNQYLALKEASENIKQQMEIIKQQLGQALPEGGKVSGHNVTWTKPRLNTTALAKDFTPETNPELYKQTIDSKAVSQHLAPAVLDKYRTGTPTITIR
;
A
#
# COMPACT_ATOMS: atom_id res chain seq x y z
N MET A 1 -8.31 29.43 -36.18
CA MET A 1 -8.13 29.14 -34.74
C MET A 1 -6.88 29.91 -34.30
N ASN A 2 -6.98 30.87 -33.38
CA ASN A 2 -5.83 31.68 -32.95
C ASN A 2 -5.05 30.95 -31.84
N THR A 3 -3.80 31.38 -31.61
CA THR A 3 -2.88 30.78 -30.62
C THR A 3 -3.43 30.84 -29.19
N GLU A 4 -4.16 31.90 -28.85
CA GLU A 4 -4.81 32.06 -27.55
C GLU A 4 -5.89 30.99 -27.30
N ASN A 5 -6.73 30.69 -28.29
CA ASN A 5 -7.73 29.63 -28.17
C ASN A 5 -7.06 28.25 -28.04
N LEU A 6 -5.96 28.00 -28.74
CA LEU A 6 -5.17 26.75 -28.58
C LEU A 6 -4.60 26.62 -27.16
N MET A 7 -4.04 27.70 -26.59
CA MET A 7 -3.50 27.67 -25.22
C MET A 7 -4.61 27.45 -24.19
N ASN A 8 -5.77 28.10 -24.34
CA ASN A 8 -6.91 27.91 -23.44
C ASN A 8 -7.43 26.47 -23.47
N GLN A 9 -7.51 25.86 -24.66
CA GLN A 9 -7.89 24.45 -24.78
C GLN A 9 -6.86 23.52 -24.14
N TYR A 10 -5.56 23.80 -24.33
CA TYR A 10 -4.50 23.04 -23.68
C TYR A 10 -4.61 23.09 -22.14
N LEU A 11 -4.83 24.27 -21.56
CA LEU A 11 -4.96 24.43 -20.11
C LEU A 11 -6.19 23.70 -19.57
N ALA A 12 -7.34 23.80 -20.25
CA ALA A 12 -8.55 23.08 -19.87
C ALA A 12 -8.35 21.55 -19.92
N LEU A 13 -7.69 21.04 -20.96
CA LEU A 13 -7.36 19.61 -21.05
C LEU A 13 -6.38 19.18 -19.96
N LYS A 14 -5.40 20.03 -19.62
CA LYS A 14 -4.45 19.75 -18.55
C LYS A 14 -5.17 19.63 -17.21
N GLU A 15 -6.01 20.59 -16.87
CA GLU A 15 -6.82 20.57 -15.63
C GLU A 15 -7.75 19.36 -15.58
N ALA A 16 -8.46 19.07 -16.68
CA ALA A 16 -9.29 17.86 -16.77
C ALA A 16 -8.46 16.59 -16.55
N SER A 17 -7.24 16.52 -17.09
CA SER A 17 -6.35 15.37 -16.89
C SER A 17 -5.90 15.21 -15.44
N GLU A 18 -5.66 16.32 -14.73
CA GLU A 18 -5.29 16.31 -13.32
C GLU A 18 -6.46 15.84 -12.45
N ASN A 19 -7.67 16.34 -12.73
CA ASN A 19 -8.89 15.91 -12.06
C ASN A 19 -9.18 14.42 -12.28
N ILE A 20 -9.04 13.92 -13.51
CA ILE A 20 -9.23 12.49 -13.83
C ILE A 20 -8.22 11.63 -13.05
N LYS A 21 -6.94 12.03 -13.00
CA LYS A 21 -5.92 11.31 -12.22
C LYS A 21 -6.27 11.24 -10.74
N GLN A 22 -6.75 12.34 -10.16
CA GLN A 22 -7.19 12.36 -8.76
C GLN A 22 -8.37 11.41 -8.52
N GLN A 23 -9.38 11.44 -9.40
CA GLN A 23 -10.53 10.53 -9.32
C GLN A 23 -10.11 9.06 -9.45
N MET A 24 -9.19 8.74 -10.36
CA MET A 24 -8.64 7.40 -10.51
C MET A 24 -7.93 6.92 -9.24
N GLU A 25 -7.14 7.78 -8.58
CA GLU A 25 -6.49 7.42 -7.32
C GLU A 25 -7.52 7.21 -6.19
N ILE A 26 -8.59 8.01 -6.12
CA ILE A 26 -9.67 7.78 -5.15
C ILE A 26 -10.34 6.42 -5.38
N ILE A 27 -10.70 6.11 -6.63
CA ILE A 27 -11.33 4.82 -6.99
C ILE A 27 -10.38 3.66 -6.68
N LYS A 28 -9.09 3.82 -6.97
CA LYS A 28 -8.07 2.82 -6.66
C LYS A 28 -8.01 2.55 -5.14
N GLN A 29 -8.07 3.58 -4.30
CA GLN A 29 -8.17 3.42 -2.84
C GLN A 29 -9.43 2.67 -2.42
N GLN A 30 -10.59 3.02 -3.00
CA GLN A 30 -11.86 2.34 -2.72
C GLN A 30 -11.81 0.85 -3.14
N LEU A 31 -11.26 0.53 -4.31
CA LEU A 31 -11.09 -0.84 -4.78
C LEU A 31 -10.24 -1.66 -3.83
N GLY A 32 -9.16 -1.08 -3.32
CA GLY A 32 -8.31 -1.79 -2.39
C GLY A 32 -8.92 -1.93 -0.99
N GLN A 33 -9.73 -0.98 -0.52
CA GLN A 33 -10.53 -1.15 0.70
C GLN A 33 -11.58 -2.25 0.55
N ALA A 34 -12.20 -2.37 -0.62
CA ALA A 34 -13.15 -3.44 -0.93
C ALA A 34 -12.47 -4.82 -1.08
N LEU A 35 -11.19 -4.85 -1.42
CA LEU A 35 -10.38 -6.06 -1.64
C LEU A 35 -9.13 -6.05 -0.75
N PRO A 36 -9.27 -6.19 0.59
CA PRO A 36 -8.15 -6.08 1.53
C PRO A 36 -7.10 -7.18 1.36
N GLU A 37 -7.48 -8.31 0.76
CA GLU A 37 -6.59 -9.42 0.41
C GLU A 37 -6.14 -9.39 -1.07
N GLY A 38 -6.64 -8.41 -1.84
CA GLY A 38 -6.55 -8.38 -3.29
C GLY A 38 -7.58 -9.28 -3.97
N GLY A 39 -7.57 -9.29 -5.30
CA GLY A 39 -8.50 -10.10 -6.08
C GLY A 39 -8.51 -9.72 -7.56
N LYS A 40 -9.35 -10.40 -8.34
CA LYS A 40 -9.55 -10.10 -9.76
C LYS A 40 -10.93 -9.46 -9.97
N VAL A 41 -10.96 -8.28 -10.60
CA VAL A 41 -12.20 -7.55 -10.91
C VAL A 41 -12.15 -7.09 -12.36
N SER A 42 -13.21 -7.39 -13.12
CA SER A 42 -13.36 -6.97 -14.52
C SER A 42 -12.14 -7.29 -15.40
N GLY A 43 -11.49 -8.43 -15.16
CA GLY A 43 -10.30 -8.85 -15.90
C GLY A 43 -8.96 -8.36 -15.34
N HIS A 44 -8.96 -7.40 -14.41
CA HIS A 44 -7.75 -6.83 -13.81
C HIS A 44 -7.46 -7.41 -12.42
N ASN A 45 -6.18 -7.54 -12.10
CA ASN A 45 -5.72 -7.93 -10.77
C ASN A 45 -5.53 -6.68 -9.92
N VAL A 46 -6.23 -6.64 -8.79
CA VAL A 46 -6.06 -5.64 -7.74
C VAL A 46 -5.21 -6.26 -6.65
N THR A 47 -4.04 -5.69 -6.41
CA THR A 47 -3.11 -6.16 -5.37
C THR A 47 -2.94 -5.10 -4.30
N TRP A 48 -3.23 -5.47 -3.06
CA TRP A 48 -2.93 -4.67 -1.88
C TRP A 48 -1.56 -5.05 -1.32
N THR A 49 -0.60 -4.14 -1.39
CA THR A 49 0.73 -4.36 -0.80
C THR A 49 0.78 -3.72 0.58
N LYS A 50 0.82 -4.56 1.61
CA LYS A 50 0.99 -4.09 3.00
C LYS A 50 2.40 -3.53 3.20
N PRO A 51 2.58 -2.46 3.99
CA PRO A 51 3.91 -1.94 4.30
C PRO A 51 4.79 -2.97 5.01
N ARG A 52 6.11 -2.78 4.88
CA ARG A 52 7.11 -3.61 5.55
C ARG A 52 7.00 -3.46 7.07
N LEU A 53 7.31 -4.55 7.78
CA LEU A 53 7.42 -4.55 9.24
C LEU A 53 8.71 -3.83 9.65
N ASN A 54 8.60 -3.00 10.67
CA ASN A 54 9.73 -2.39 11.35
C ASN A 54 10.33 -3.40 12.33
N THR A 55 11.30 -4.14 11.81
CA THR A 55 12.03 -5.18 12.56
C THR A 55 12.78 -4.63 13.77
N THR A 56 13.24 -3.38 13.73
CA THR A 56 13.89 -2.73 14.88
C THR A 56 12.92 -2.47 16.02
N ALA A 57 11.71 -2.01 15.72
CA ALA A 57 10.67 -1.81 16.72
C ALA A 57 10.20 -3.15 17.30
N LEU A 58 9.97 -4.16 16.44
CA LEU A 58 9.65 -5.51 16.87
C LEU A 58 10.73 -6.09 17.80
N ALA A 59 12.02 -5.88 17.48
CA ALA A 59 13.10 -6.41 18.29
C ALA A 59 13.26 -5.75 19.67
N LYS A 60 12.69 -4.57 19.87
CA LYS A 60 12.63 -3.92 21.19
C LYS A 60 11.54 -4.52 22.07
N ASP A 61 10.40 -4.85 21.50
CA ASP A 61 9.24 -5.32 22.24
C ASP A 61 9.23 -6.85 22.40
N PHE A 62 9.83 -7.58 21.46
CA PHE A 62 9.93 -9.03 21.45
C PHE A 62 11.40 -9.44 21.46
N THR A 63 11.98 -9.64 22.63
CA THR A 63 13.41 -9.95 22.74
C THR A 63 13.69 -11.43 22.42
N PRO A 64 14.92 -11.79 22.02
CA PRO A 64 15.28 -13.18 21.74
C PRO A 64 15.16 -14.10 22.96
N GLU A 65 15.32 -13.58 24.18
CA GLU A 65 15.19 -14.38 25.40
C GLU A 65 13.73 -14.75 25.70
N THR A 66 12.81 -13.87 25.33
CA THR A 66 11.37 -14.02 25.63
C THR A 66 10.58 -14.65 24.49
N ASN A 67 11.01 -14.41 23.24
CA ASN A 67 10.34 -14.90 22.03
C ASN A 67 11.37 -15.48 21.03
N PRO A 68 12.14 -16.52 21.40
CA PRO A 68 13.20 -17.07 20.56
C PRO A 68 12.69 -17.58 19.21
N GLU A 69 11.43 -18.02 19.12
CA GLU A 69 10.78 -18.51 17.91
C GLU A 69 10.66 -17.44 16.81
N LEU A 70 10.74 -16.16 17.17
CA LEU A 70 10.71 -15.06 16.20
C LEU A 70 12.06 -14.79 15.54
N TYR A 71 13.12 -15.50 15.95
CA TYR A 71 14.50 -15.23 15.58
C TYR A 71 15.19 -16.42 14.91
N LYS A 72 16.12 -16.11 14.01
CA LYS A 72 17.15 -17.05 13.54
C LYS A 72 18.53 -16.63 14.04
N GLN A 73 19.01 -15.51 13.51
CA GLN A 73 20.19 -14.76 13.97
C GLN A 73 19.77 -13.32 14.25
N THR A 74 18.92 -12.78 13.38
CA THR A 74 18.14 -11.57 13.57
C THR A 74 16.65 -11.93 13.52
N ILE A 75 15.79 -10.95 13.81
CA ILE A 75 14.34 -11.16 13.79
C ILE A 75 13.89 -11.60 12.39
N ASP A 76 13.20 -12.73 12.32
CA ASP A 76 12.71 -13.30 11.08
C ASP A 76 11.28 -12.82 10.83
N SER A 77 11.12 -11.90 9.89
CA SER A 77 9.82 -11.35 9.49
C SER A 77 8.79 -12.42 9.09
N LYS A 78 9.23 -13.59 8.60
CA LYS A 78 8.34 -14.71 8.27
C LYS A 78 7.82 -15.38 9.53
N ALA A 79 8.71 -15.66 10.50
CA ALA A 79 8.33 -16.23 11.79
C ALA A 79 7.38 -15.27 12.53
N VAL A 80 7.72 -13.97 12.55
CA VAL A 80 6.85 -12.91 13.08
C VAL A 80 5.46 -12.94 12.46
N SER A 81 5.36 -13.10 11.14
CA SER A 81 4.05 -13.14 10.45
C SER A 81 3.25 -14.42 10.71
N GLN A 82 3.91 -15.50 11.15
CA GLN A 82 3.27 -16.78 11.46
C GLN A 82 2.84 -16.87 12.94
N HIS A 83 3.60 -16.24 13.83
CA HIS A 83 3.41 -16.34 15.28
C HIS A 83 2.63 -15.16 15.87
N LEU A 84 2.67 -13.98 15.26
CA LEU A 84 1.91 -12.83 15.74
C LEU A 84 0.63 -12.62 14.94
N ALA A 85 -0.44 -12.25 15.64
CA ALA A 85 -1.72 -11.93 15.02
C ALA A 85 -1.59 -10.69 14.09
N PRO A 86 -2.32 -10.63 12.97
CA PRO A 86 -2.27 -9.51 12.03
C PRO A 86 -2.47 -8.14 12.68
N ALA A 87 -3.38 -8.02 13.66
CA ALA A 87 -3.63 -6.78 14.37
C ALA A 87 -2.43 -6.29 15.21
N VAL A 88 -1.59 -7.21 15.70
CA VAL A 88 -0.33 -6.86 16.38
C VAL A 88 0.69 -6.37 15.36
N LEU A 89 0.81 -7.08 14.23
CA LEU A 89 1.74 -6.74 13.15
C LEU A 89 1.50 -5.34 12.58
N ASP A 90 0.24 -4.93 12.46
CA ASP A 90 -0.13 -3.63 11.90
C ASP A 90 0.43 -2.44 12.72
N LYS A 91 0.67 -2.62 14.03
CA LYS A 91 1.35 -1.60 14.87
C LYS A 91 2.81 -1.37 14.46
N TYR A 92 3.43 -2.38 13.86
CA TYR A 92 4.84 -2.35 13.46
C TYR A 92 5.01 -2.11 11.97
N ARG A 93 3.94 -1.95 11.19
CA ARG A 93 4.05 -1.63 9.76
C ARG A 93 4.44 -0.17 9.59
N THR A 94 5.57 0.08 8.95
CA THR A 94 6.03 1.44 8.63
C THR A 94 5.96 1.66 7.13
N GLY A 95 5.15 2.63 6.73
CA GLY A 95 4.97 3.05 5.33
C GLY A 95 3.49 3.09 4.92
N THR A 96 3.24 3.56 3.71
CA THR A 96 1.90 3.64 3.14
C THR A 96 1.58 2.36 2.38
N PRO A 97 0.42 1.71 2.62
CA PRO A 97 -0.02 0.62 1.78
C PRO A 97 -0.16 1.10 0.34
N THR A 98 0.24 0.25 -0.60
CA THR A 98 0.21 0.59 -2.03
C THR A 98 -0.71 -0.34 -2.78
N ILE A 99 -1.57 0.24 -3.62
CA ILE A 99 -2.50 -0.51 -4.45
C ILE A 99 -1.93 -0.55 -5.86
N THR A 100 -1.87 -1.75 -6.43
CA THR A 100 -1.48 -1.93 -7.82
C THR A 100 -2.63 -2.58 -8.57
N ILE A 101 -2.99 -2.02 -9.71
CA ILE A 101 -3.97 -2.58 -10.64
C ILE A 101 -3.21 -2.97 -11.91
N ARG A 102 -3.35 -4.22 -12.35
CA ARG A 102 -2.73 -4.77 -13.58
C ARG A 102 -3.79 -5.43 -14.46
#